data_AF-A0A6P0BD63-F1
#
_entry.id   AF-A0A6P0BD63-F1
#
_cell.length_a   1.000
_cell.length_b   1.000
_cell.length_c   1.000
_cell.angle_alpha   90.00
_cell.angle_beta   90.00
_cell.angle_gamma   90.00
#
_symmetry.space_group_name_H-M   'P 1'
#
loop_
_entity.id
_entity.type
_entity.pdbx_description
1 polymer ?
#
loop_
_entity_poly.entity_id
_entity_poly.type
_entity_poly.pdbx_seq_one_letter_code
_entity_poly.pdbx_strand_id
1 'polypeptide(L)' 'MQRRTFLGGIAAAAVPVTGAAAAIEEMSAMERAEFHANALCDAMAEMSPDRKWRKAIDSEHSFVLVVGDARPPAVVAQE' A
#
# COMPACT_ATOMS: atom_id res chain seq x y z
N MET A 1 -12.75 -47.71 -11.56
CA MET A 1 -11.78 -46.59 -11.49
C MET A 1 -12.35 -45.40 -12.26
N GLN A 2 -12.69 -44.29 -11.60
CA GLN A 2 -12.65 -42.97 -12.25
C GLN A 2 -12.70 -41.87 -11.18
N ARG A 3 -11.51 -41.43 -10.75
CA ARG A 3 -11.35 -40.23 -9.93
C ARG A 3 -11.29 -39.04 -10.89
N ARG A 4 -12.35 -38.24 -10.94
CA ARG A 4 -12.39 -36.98 -11.68
C ARG A 4 -11.78 -35.90 -10.80
N THR A 5 -10.51 -35.57 -11.03
CA THR A 5 -9.84 -34.43 -10.41
C THR A 5 -10.25 -33.17 -11.17
N PHE A 6 -11.17 -32.38 -10.61
CA PHE A 6 -11.41 -31.01 -11.05
C PHE A 6 -10.30 -30.13 -10.47
N LEU A 7 -9.35 -29.70 -11.32
CA LEU A 7 -8.49 -28.57 -10.99
C LEU A 7 -9.34 -27.29 -11.13
N GLY A 8 -9.91 -26.85 -10.01
CA GLY A 8 -10.48 -25.51 -9.88
C GLY A 8 -9.37 -24.48 -9.90
N GLY A 9 -9.05 -23.99 -11.10
CA GLY A 9 -8.13 -22.89 -11.31
C GLY A 9 -8.70 -21.62 -10.69
N ILE A 10 -8.10 -21.15 -9.60
CA ILE A 10 -8.27 -19.79 -9.11
C ILE A 10 -7.62 -18.86 -10.15
N ALA A 11 -8.45 -18.30 -11.03
CA ALA A 11 -8.06 -17.18 -11.86
C ALA A 11 -7.90 -15.96 -10.95
N ALA A 12 -6.66 -15.70 -10.51
CA ALA A 12 -6.31 -14.39 -9.99
C ALA A 12 -6.49 -13.41 -11.15
N ALA A 13 -7.51 -12.56 -11.06
CA ALA A 13 -7.71 -11.48 -12.01
C ALA A 13 -6.48 -10.56 -11.94
N ALA A 14 -5.61 -10.64 -12.96
CA ALA A 14 -4.53 -9.69 -13.13
C ALA A 14 -5.16 -8.33 -13.43
N VAL A 15 -5.26 -7.48 -12.41
CA VAL A 15 -5.70 -6.10 -12.59
C VAL A 15 -4.64 -5.43 -13.47
N PRO A 16 -5.02 -4.86 -14.64
CA PRO A 16 -4.05 -4.27 -15.54
C PRO A 16 -3.43 -3.03 -14.89
N VAL A 17 -2.17 -3.15 -14.47
CA VAL A 17 -1.32 -2.04 -13.98
C VAL A 17 -1.09 -0.98 -15.07
N THR A 18 -1.45 -1.25 -16.32
CA THR A 18 -1.26 -0.36 -17.47
C THR A 18 -2.04 0.96 -17.38
N GLY A 19 -3.17 1.02 -16.65
CA GLY A 19 -3.93 2.27 -16.49
C GLY A 19 -3.27 3.29 -15.54
N ALA A 20 -2.57 2.81 -14.51
CA ALA A 20 -1.87 3.69 -13.57
C ALA A 20 -0.56 4.23 -14.17
N ALA A 21 0.11 3.45 -15.02
CA ALA A 21 1.39 3.84 -15.62
C ALA A 21 1.30 5.10 -16.49
N ALA A 22 0.26 5.24 -17.31
CA ALA A 22 0.07 6.41 -18.17
C ALA A 22 -0.21 7.70 -17.37
N ALA A 23 -0.96 7.60 -16.26
CA ALA A 23 -1.21 8.74 -15.39
C ALA A 23 0.05 9.22 -14.64
N ILE A 24 1.01 8.32 -14.41
CA ILE A 24 2.28 8.65 -13.72
C ILE A 24 3.26 9.39 -14.65
N GLU A 25 3.21 9.19 -15.97
CA GLU A 25 4.12 9.88 -16.90
C GLU A 25 3.84 11.38 -17.03
N GLU A 26 2.60 11.81 -16.80
CA GLU A 26 2.20 13.22 -16.83
C GLU A 26 2.45 13.95 -15.50
N MET A 27 2.77 13.22 -14.42
CA MET A 27 3.04 13.78 -13.10
C MET A 27 4.43 14.40 -13.00
N SER A 28 4.53 15.49 -12.24
CA SER A 28 5.83 16.02 -11.81
C SER A 28 6.59 15.00 -10.97
N ALA A 29 7.92 15.15 -10.91
CA ALA A 29 8.75 14.24 -10.10
C ALA A 29 8.33 14.17 -8.62
N MET A 30 7.84 15.30 -8.06
CA MET A 30 7.34 15.36 -6.69
C MET A 30 6.04 14.57 -6.54
N GLU A 31 5.08 14.74 -7.44
CA GLU A 31 3.81 14.00 -7.42
C GLU A 31 4.03 12.50 -7.56
N ARG A 32 5.00 12.07 -8.38
CA ARG A 32 5.40 10.66 -8.46
C ARG A 32 6.01 10.15 -7.16
N ALA A 33 6.87 10.94 -6.53
CA ALA A 33 7.44 10.57 -5.22
C ALA A 33 6.34 10.43 -4.17
N GLU A 34 5.38 11.35 -4.14
CA GLU A 34 4.22 11.29 -3.25
C GLU A 34 3.32 10.07 -3.51
N PHE A 35 3.08 9.75 -4.78
CA PHE A 35 2.32 8.58 -5.21
C PHE A 35 2.96 7.29 -4.70
N HIS A 36 4.27 7.11 -4.94
CA HIS A 36 5.00 5.92 -4.47
C HIS A 36 5.09 5.87 -2.94
N ALA A 37 5.23 7.01 -2.26
CA ALA A 37 5.23 7.07 -0.80
C ALA A 37 3.87 6.65 -0.21
N ASN A 38 2.74 7.01 -0.86
CA ASN A 38 1.41 6.53 -0.48
C ASN A 38 1.28 5.02 -0.66
N ALA A 39 1.66 4.51 -1.84
CA ALA A 39 1.62 3.07 -2.10
C ALA A 39 2.46 2.28 -1.08
N LEU A 40 3.61 2.82 -0.66
CA LEU A 40 4.41 2.24 0.41
C LEU A 40 3.69 2.27 1.76
N CYS A 41 3.07 3.40 2.14
CA CYS A 41 2.24 3.45 3.36
C CYS A 41 1.13 2.40 3.38
N ASP A 42 0.44 2.21 2.25
CA ASP A 42 -0.64 1.23 2.12
C ASP A 42 -0.11 -0.20 2.32
N ALA A 43 1.00 -0.55 1.67
CA ALA A 43 1.66 -1.84 1.86
C ALA A 43 2.11 -2.06 3.32
N MET A 44 2.65 -1.02 3.97
CA MET A 44 3.03 -1.11 5.38
C MET A 44 1.81 -1.27 6.31
N ALA A 45 0.67 -0.65 5.97
CA ALA A 45 -0.59 -0.84 6.69
C ALA A 45 -1.15 -2.25 6.57
N GLU A 46 -0.99 -2.89 5.40
CA GLU A 46 -1.32 -4.30 5.22
C GLU A 46 -0.41 -5.21 6.07
N MET A 47 0.89 -4.89 6.16
CA MET A 47 1.87 -5.65 6.95
C MET A 47 1.69 -5.50 8.48
N SER A 48 1.26 -4.33 8.95
CA SER A 48 1.01 -4.07 10.38
C SER A 48 -0.19 -3.12 10.55
N PRO A 49 -1.41 -3.66 10.58
CA PRO A 49 -2.65 -2.88 10.61
C PRO A 49 -2.93 -2.24 11.98
N ASP A 50 -2.21 -2.64 13.01
CA ASP A 50 -2.27 -2.10 14.37
C ASP A 50 -1.57 -0.75 14.52
N ARG A 51 -0.86 -0.28 13.48
CA ARG A 51 -0.09 0.96 13.48
C ARG A 51 -0.78 2.07 12.71
N LYS A 52 -0.46 3.31 13.08
CA LYS A 52 -0.82 4.49 12.30
C LYS A 52 0.38 4.90 11.45
N TRP A 53 0.23 4.83 10.13
CA TRP A 53 1.30 5.12 9.18
C TRP A 53 1.30 6.60 8.79
N ARG A 54 2.49 7.20 8.74
CA ARG A 54 2.73 8.55 8.24
C ARG A 54 3.93 8.55 7.30
N LYS A 55 3.89 9.44 6.31
CA LYS A 55 5.00 9.70 5.38
C LYS A 55 5.56 11.10 5.59
N ALA A 56 6.86 11.26 5.36
CA ALA A 56 7.54 12.54 5.24
C ALA A 56 8.47 12.47 4.02
N ILE A 57 8.47 13.53 3.21
CA ILE A 57 9.36 13.68 2.07
C ILE A 57 10.30 14.84 2.39
N ASP A 58 11.60 14.59 2.33
CA ASP A 58 12.64 15.60 2.44
C ASP A 58 13.18 15.88 1.04
N SER A 59 12.85 17.06 0.52
CA SER A 59 13.28 17.52 -0.80
C SER A 59 14.70 18.09 -0.81
N GLU A 60 15.24 18.48 0.35
CA GLU A 60 16.60 19.03 0.49
C GLU A 60 17.65 17.90 0.39
N HIS A 61 17.38 16.78 1.05
CA HIS A 61 18.24 15.60 1.10
C HIS A 61 17.77 14.45 0.20
N SER A 62 16.64 14.64 -0.51
CA SER A 62 16.10 13.70 -1.51
C SER A 62 15.78 12.31 -0.97
N PHE A 63 15.06 12.24 0.16
CA PHE A 63 14.58 10.97 0.71
C PHE A 63 13.11 10.99 1.11
N VAL A 64 12.54 9.79 1.26
CA VAL A 64 11.20 9.57 1.78
C VAL A 64 11.29 8.67 3.01
N LEU A 65 10.61 9.03 4.08
CA LEU A 65 10.50 8.23 5.30
C LEU A 65 9.04 7.85 5.53
N VAL A 66 8.79 6.57 5.78
CA VAL A 66 7.49 6.04 6.21
C VAL A 66 7.65 5.47 7.61
N VAL A 67 6.83 5.94 8.56
CA VAL A 67 6.91 5.57 9.98
C VAL A 67 5.55 5.07 10.45
N GLY A 68 5.56 3.94 11.16
CA GLY A 68 4.38 3.34 11.77
C GLY A 68 4.36 3.58 13.27
N ASP A 69 3.61 4.58 13.72
CA ASP A 69 3.44 4.86 15.15
C ASP A 69 2.58 3.77 15.80
N ALA A 70 2.94 3.39 17.03
CA ALA A 70 2.09 2.53 17.84
C ALA A 70 0.74 3.24 18.06
N ARG A 71 -0.36 2.56 17.71
CA ARG A 71 -1.69 3.06 18.05
C ARG A 71 -1.84 2.97 19.57
N PRO A 72 -2.16 4.07 20.28
CA PRO A 72 -2.53 3.96 21.68
C PRO A 72 -3.67 2.94 21.79
N PRO A 73 -3.67 2.04 22.79
CA PRO A 73 -4.81 1.17 23.01
C PRO A 73 -6.05 2.07 23.11
N ALA A 74 -7.09 1.73 22.35
CA ALA A 74 -8.35 2.46 22.41
C ALA A 74 -8.75 2.54 23.89
N VAL A 75 -8.80 3.76 24.44
CA VAL A 75 -9.33 3.96 25.78
C VAL A 75 -10.79 3.53 25.69
N VAL A 76 -11.08 2.33 26.20
CA VAL A 76 -12.45 1.90 26.43
C VAL A 76 -13.02 2.91 27.43
N ALA A 77 -13.78 3.87 26.92
CA ALA A 77 -14.64 4.72 27.73
C ALA A 77 -15.56 3.79 28.53
N GLN A 78 -15.34 3.73 29.84
CA GLN A 78 -16.32 3.15 30.74
C GLN A 78 -17.39 4.21 30.99
N GLU A 79 -18.57 3.99 30.43
CA GLU A 79 -19.85 4.55 30.92
C GLU A 79 -20.92 3.47 30.87
#